data_AF-A0A1N7KFA0-F1
#
_entry.id   AF-A0A1N7KFA0-F1
#
_cell.length_a   1.000
_cell.length_b   1.000
_cell.length_c   1.000
_cell.angle_alpha   90.00
_cell.angle_beta   90.00
_cell.angle_gamma   90.00
#
_symmetry.space_group_name_H-M   'P 1'
#
loop_
_entity.id
_entity.type
_entity.pdbx_description
1 polymer ?
#
loop_
_entity_poly.entity_id
_entity_poly.type
_entity_poly.pdbx_seq_one_letter_code
_entity_poly.pdbx_strand_id
1 'polypeptide(L)'
;MTTPSNREKARLAVERLEKEIAARDAAGETLPVKAGALHLGQICQVVGVGRATIQQNPEFKRVLKAYANQIGIAFSKQSKAGVPSAPSADGLHTAGSDLVPASRLREEQRRADSAERRVAELLARNADLMAQVERLRATDDLIATGRRYAPAPNSPSLFNLGESEG
;
A
#
# COMPACT_ATOMS: atom_id res chain seq x y z
N MET A 1 -7.06 -10.40 -45.32
CA MET A 1 -7.11 -10.44 -43.83
C MET A 1 -8.02 -9.32 -43.37
N THR A 2 -9.25 -9.63 -42.99
CA THR A 2 -10.21 -8.65 -42.45
C THR A 2 -9.84 -8.33 -41.02
N THR A 3 -9.59 -7.05 -40.73
CA THR A 3 -9.35 -6.57 -39.37
C THR A 3 -10.62 -6.78 -38.55
N PRO A 4 -10.57 -7.52 -37.43
CA PRO A 4 -11.76 -7.77 -36.62
C PRO A 4 -12.31 -6.46 -36.07
N SER A 5 -13.64 -6.35 -36.06
CA SER A 5 -14.35 -5.19 -35.53
C SER A 5 -14.01 -4.98 -34.06
N ASN A 6 -14.05 -3.74 -33.57
CA ASN A 6 -13.73 -3.44 -32.17
C ASN A 6 -14.63 -4.21 -31.18
N ARG A 7 -15.88 -4.51 -31.57
CA ARG A 7 -16.80 -5.36 -30.79
C ARG A 7 -16.34 -6.82 -30.72
N GLU A 8 -15.80 -7.34 -31.81
CA GLU A 8 -15.27 -8.72 -31.86
C GLU A 8 -14.00 -8.84 -31.03
N LYS A 9 -13.09 -7.85 -31.14
CA LYS A 9 -11.90 -7.76 -30.28
C LYS A 9 -12.27 -7.71 -28.80
N ALA A 10 -13.32 -6.98 -28.44
CA ALA A 10 -13.83 -6.90 -27.08
C ALA A 10 -14.37 -8.27 -26.59
N ARG A 11 -15.15 -8.97 -27.41
CA ARG A 11 -15.65 -10.32 -27.06
C ARG A 11 -14.52 -11.32 -26.89
N LEU A 12 -13.57 -11.36 -27.82
CA LEU A 12 -12.41 -12.25 -27.74
C LEU A 12 -11.53 -11.96 -26.52
N ALA A 13 -11.43 -10.70 -26.09
CA ALA A 13 -10.72 -10.35 -24.87
C ALA A 13 -11.39 -10.94 -23.62
N VAL A 14 -12.73 -10.92 -23.55
CA VAL A 14 -13.48 -11.51 -22.42
C VAL A 14 -13.34 -13.02 -22.41
N GLU A 15 -13.48 -13.66 -23.57
CA GLU A 15 -13.34 -15.12 -23.68
C GLU A 15 -11.94 -15.59 -23.27
N ARG A 16 -10.89 -14.85 -23.65
CA ARG A 16 -9.52 -15.14 -23.19
C ARG A 16 -9.36 -14.96 -21.69
N LEU A 17 -9.96 -13.93 -21.11
CA LEU A 17 -9.93 -13.72 -19.66
C LEU A 17 -10.61 -14.87 -18.91
N GLU A 18 -11.79 -15.31 -19.36
CA GLU A 18 -12.53 -16.41 -18.74
C GLU A 18 -11.76 -17.73 -18.83
N LYS A 19 -11.15 -18.02 -19.99
CA LYS A 19 -10.26 -19.18 -20.16
C LYS A 19 -9.08 -19.13 -19.19
N GLU A 20 -8.51 -17.96 -18.99
CA GLU A 20 -7.34 -17.80 -18.12
C GLU A 20 -7.68 -17.88 -16.64
N ILE A 21 -8.88 -17.42 -16.26
CA ILE A 21 -9.45 -17.64 -14.93
C ILE A 21 -9.62 -19.15 -14.69
N ALA A 22 -10.28 -19.86 -15.61
CA ALA A 22 -10.51 -21.30 -15.47
C ALA A 22 -9.20 -22.10 -15.42
N ALA A 23 -8.20 -21.73 -16.24
CA ALA A 23 -6.89 -22.37 -16.23
C ALA A 23 -6.16 -22.21 -14.90
N ARG A 24 -6.22 -21.00 -14.30
CA ARG A 24 -5.60 -20.74 -12.99
C ARG A 24 -6.36 -21.39 -11.84
N ASP A 25 -7.69 -21.33 -11.87
CA ASP A 25 -8.52 -21.98 -10.85
C ASP A 25 -8.28 -23.51 -10.85
N ALA A 26 -8.10 -24.12 -12.03
CA ALA A 26 -7.73 -25.53 -12.16
C ALA A 26 -6.32 -25.86 -11.62
N ALA A 27 -5.40 -24.89 -11.69
CA ALA A 27 -4.06 -25.00 -11.11
C ALA A 27 -4.02 -24.68 -9.60
N GLY A 28 -5.15 -24.23 -9.02
CA GLY A 28 -5.20 -23.73 -7.64
C GLY A 28 -4.49 -22.38 -7.46
N GLU A 29 -4.19 -21.68 -8.55
CA GLU A 29 -3.55 -20.38 -8.54
C GLU A 29 -4.59 -19.28 -8.70
N THR A 30 -4.31 -18.09 -8.14
CA THR A 30 -5.17 -16.92 -8.29
C THR A 30 -4.63 -16.02 -9.41
N LEU A 31 -5.50 -15.19 -10.02
CA LEU A 31 -5.03 -14.12 -10.89
C LEU A 31 -3.99 -13.24 -10.17
N PRO A 32 -3.08 -12.57 -10.89
CA PRO A 32 -2.07 -11.71 -10.28
C PRO A 32 -2.64 -10.68 -9.31
N VAL A 33 -2.25 -10.80 -8.03
CA VAL A 33 -2.65 -9.90 -6.93
C VAL A 33 -1.43 -9.15 -6.43
N LYS A 34 -1.58 -7.84 -6.16
CA LYS A 34 -0.53 -7.00 -5.57
C LYS A 34 -1.11 -6.17 -4.44
N ALA A 35 -0.63 -6.41 -3.22
CA ALA A 35 -1.07 -5.73 -2.00
C ALA A 35 -2.59 -5.85 -1.77
N GLY A 36 -3.14 -7.06 -1.87
CA GLY A 36 -4.56 -7.34 -1.59
C GLY A 36 -5.55 -6.85 -2.65
N ALA A 37 -5.06 -6.50 -3.85
CA ALA A 37 -5.91 -6.10 -4.98
C ALA A 37 -5.44 -6.73 -6.29
N LEU A 38 -6.35 -6.92 -7.25
CA LEU A 38 -6.02 -7.40 -8.59
C LEU A 38 -5.02 -6.48 -9.30
N HIS A 39 -3.97 -7.06 -9.86
CA HIS A 39 -2.95 -6.33 -10.62
C HIS A 39 -3.34 -6.23 -12.09
N LEU A 40 -4.23 -5.28 -12.39
CA LEU A 40 -4.81 -5.09 -13.73
C LEU A 40 -3.78 -5.04 -14.87
N GLY A 41 -2.61 -4.43 -14.63
CA GLY A 41 -1.54 -4.35 -15.64
C GLY A 41 -0.90 -5.70 -15.99
N GLN A 42 -0.79 -6.60 -15.01
CA GLN A 42 -0.20 -7.92 -15.23
C GLN A 42 -1.25 -8.88 -15.78
N ILE A 43 -2.51 -8.76 -15.35
CA ILE A 43 -3.64 -9.46 -15.95
C ILE A 43 -3.77 -9.09 -17.45
N CYS A 44 -3.63 -7.81 -17.80
CA CYS A 44 -3.59 -7.36 -19.20
C CYS A 44 -2.47 -8.06 -20.01
N GLN A 45 -1.28 -8.17 -19.43
CA GLN A 45 -0.13 -8.80 -20.09
C GLN A 45 -0.38 -10.30 -20.31
N VAL A 46 -0.90 -10.99 -19.30
CA VAL A 46 -1.22 -12.42 -19.39
C VAL A 46 -2.29 -12.69 -20.45
N VAL A 47 -3.37 -11.89 -20.45
CA VAL A 47 -4.48 -12.04 -21.40
C VAL A 47 -4.14 -11.50 -22.81
N GLY A 48 -3.02 -10.78 -22.94
CA GLY A 48 -2.56 -10.20 -24.21
C GLY A 48 -3.43 -9.03 -24.69
N VAL A 49 -3.94 -8.21 -23.76
CA VAL A 49 -4.80 -7.06 -24.05
C VAL A 49 -4.22 -5.76 -23.52
N GLY A 50 -4.50 -4.65 -24.20
CA GLY A 50 -4.07 -3.32 -23.75
C GLY A 50 -4.96 -2.77 -22.63
N ARG A 51 -4.43 -1.85 -21.82
CA ARG A 51 -5.22 -1.16 -20.77
C ARG A 51 -6.42 -0.40 -21.32
N ALA A 52 -6.32 0.13 -22.54
CA ALA A 52 -7.43 0.82 -23.21
C ALA A 52 -8.64 -0.11 -23.43
N THR A 53 -8.40 -1.41 -23.69
CA THR A 53 -9.43 -2.41 -23.87
C THR A 53 -10.25 -2.62 -22.59
N ILE A 54 -9.63 -2.53 -21.41
CA ILE A 54 -10.37 -2.58 -20.13
C ILE A 54 -11.31 -1.39 -19.99
N GLN A 55 -10.87 -0.18 -20.36
CA GLN A 55 -11.72 1.01 -20.26
C GLN A 55 -12.89 0.95 -21.26
N GLN A 56 -12.64 0.50 -22.48
CA GLN A 56 -13.62 0.46 -23.57
C GLN A 56 -14.56 -0.76 -23.49
N ASN A 57 -14.21 -1.80 -22.74
CA ASN A 57 -14.99 -3.02 -22.60
C ASN A 57 -15.55 -3.18 -21.17
N PRO A 58 -16.80 -2.77 -20.90
CA PRO A 58 -17.41 -2.87 -19.57
C PRO A 58 -17.60 -4.33 -19.13
N GLU A 59 -17.81 -5.26 -20.06
CA GLU A 59 -17.95 -6.69 -19.77
C GLU A 59 -16.68 -7.28 -19.17
N PHE A 60 -15.52 -6.88 -19.70
CA PHE A 60 -14.22 -7.31 -19.16
C PHE A 60 -14.03 -6.88 -17.70
N LYS A 61 -14.46 -5.66 -17.36
CA LYS A 61 -14.46 -5.18 -15.96
C LYS A 61 -15.43 -5.96 -15.09
N ARG A 62 -16.61 -6.30 -15.62
CA ARG A 62 -17.65 -7.05 -14.90
C ARG A 62 -17.14 -8.43 -14.49
N VAL A 63 -16.52 -9.17 -15.41
CA VAL A 63 -15.94 -10.51 -15.15
C VAL A 63 -14.85 -10.42 -14.07
N LEU A 64 -13.91 -9.47 -14.21
CA LEU A 64 -12.87 -9.27 -13.20
C LEU A 64 -13.41 -8.89 -11.83
N LYS A 65 -14.46 -8.06 -11.76
CA LYS A 65 -15.08 -7.66 -10.49
C LYS A 65 -15.82 -8.85 -9.84
N ALA A 66 -16.51 -9.66 -10.64
CA ALA A 66 -17.15 -10.88 -10.15
C ALA A 66 -16.12 -11.87 -9.57
N TYR A 67 -15.01 -12.08 -10.29
CA TYR A 67 -13.91 -12.92 -9.82
C TYR A 67 -13.27 -12.37 -8.53
N ALA A 68 -13.00 -11.06 -8.47
CA ALA A 68 -12.47 -10.40 -7.28
C ALA A 68 -13.38 -10.61 -6.05
N ASN A 69 -14.70 -10.47 -6.24
CA ASN A 69 -15.67 -10.71 -5.19
C ASN A 69 -15.71 -12.18 -4.73
N GLN A 70 -15.59 -13.13 -5.67
CA GLN A 70 -15.60 -14.57 -5.38
C GLN A 70 -14.41 -15.00 -4.50
N ILE A 71 -13.25 -14.38 -4.70
CA ILE A 71 -12.02 -14.68 -3.95
C ILE A 71 -11.85 -13.76 -2.72
N GLY A 72 -12.69 -12.73 -2.58
CA GLY A 72 -12.64 -11.78 -1.47
C GLY A 72 -11.50 -10.76 -1.56
N ILE A 73 -11.09 -10.41 -2.78
CA ILE A 73 -9.97 -9.49 -3.06
C ILE A 73 -10.49 -8.19 -3.67
N ALA A 74 -9.82 -7.07 -3.44
CA ALA A 74 -10.21 -5.79 -4.05
C ALA A 74 -9.95 -5.77 -5.57
N PHE A 75 -10.91 -5.26 -6.35
CA PHE A 75 -10.80 -5.15 -7.82
C PHE A 75 -9.67 -4.21 -8.29
N SER A 76 -9.38 -3.16 -7.53
CA SER A 76 -8.30 -2.21 -7.80
C SER A 76 -7.76 -1.71 -6.48
N LYS A 77 -6.48 -1.31 -6.47
CA LYS A 77 -5.95 -0.51 -5.37
C LYS A 77 -6.79 0.75 -5.27
N GLN A 78 -7.65 0.83 -4.27
CA GLN A 78 -8.18 2.13 -3.87
C GLN A 78 -6.95 2.93 -3.43
N SER A 79 -6.66 4.00 -4.16
CA SER A 79 -5.78 5.04 -3.66
C SER A 79 -6.24 5.36 -2.24
N LYS A 80 -5.27 5.37 -1.33
CA LYS A 80 -5.42 5.69 0.09
C LYS A 80 -6.05 7.08 0.25
N ALA A 81 -7.36 7.16 0.07
CA ALA A 81 -8.25 8.29 0.31
C ALA A 81 -9.58 7.63 0.65
N GLY A 82 -9.85 7.56 1.96
CA GLY A 82 -10.87 6.69 2.51
C GLY A 82 -12.27 6.99 2.00
N VAL A 83 -12.96 5.95 1.53
CA VAL A 83 -14.41 5.81 1.66
C VAL A 83 -14.71 4.31 1.73
N PRO A 84 -15.41 3.81 2.78
CA PRO A 84 -15.96 2.46 2.77
C PRO A 84 -17.11 2.43 1.75
N SER A 85 -16.87 1.84 0.58
CA SER A 85 -17.91 1.66 -0.44
C SER A 85 -18.71 0.40 -0.11
N ALA A 86 -19.81 0.59 0.61
CA ALA A 86 -20.97 -0.32 0.60
C ALA A 86 -21.87 0.02 -0.61
N PRO A 87 -22.82 -0.86 -1.00
CA PRO A 87 -23.19 -1.10 -2.38
C PRO A 87 -24.02 0.02 -3.01
N SER A 88 -23.80 0.22 -4.30
CA SER A 88 -24.54 1.14 -5.16
C SER A 88 -26.03 0.86 -5.14
N ALA A 89 -26.81 1.87 -4.74
CA ALA A 89 -28.19 2.04 -5.15
C ALA A 89 -28.31 3.40 -5.85
N ASP A 90 -28.96 3.40 -7.01
CA ASP A 90 -29.27 4.54 -7.85
C ASP A 90 -29.89 5.73 -7.09
N GLY A 91 -29.62 6.95 -7.57
CA GLY A 91 -30.51 8.09 -7.37
C GLY A 91 -29.83 9.41 -6.98
N LEU A 92 -29.89 10.37 -7.90
CA LEU A 92 -29.88 11.83 -7.72
C LEU A 92 -29.30 12.40 -6.40
N HIS A 93 -28.15 13.06 -6.47
CA HIS A 93 -27.74 14.01 -5.42
C HIS A 93 -28.04 15.44 -5.85
N THR A 94 -29.16 15.94 -5.32
CA THR A 94 -29.51 17.35 -5.15
C THR A 94 -28.38 18.05 -4.38
N ALA A 95 -27.94 19.20 -4.89
CA ALA A 95 -27.02 20.09 -4.20
C ALA A 95 -27.69 20.63 -2.92
N GLY A 96 -27.16 20.27 -1.76
CA GLY A 96 -27.58 20.82 -0.47
C GLY A 96 -27.40 19.83 0.67
N SER A 97 -26.45 20.11 1.56
CA SER A 97 -26.20 19.46 2.86
C SER A 97 -25.41 18.14 2.90
N ASP A 98 -24.24 18.08 2.27
CA ASP A 98 -23.21 17.12 2.69
C ASP A 98 -22.23 17.79 3.68
N LEU A 99 -22.78 18.23 4.83
CA LEU A 99 -21.98 18.81 5.91
C LEU A 99 -21.64 17.70 6.91
N VAL A 100 -20.36 17.35 7.00
CA VAL A 100 -19.87 16.36 7.98
C VAL A 100 -20.14 16.88 9.40
N PRO A 101 -20.77 16.07 10.28
CA PRO A 101 -21.02 16.47 11.66
C PRO A 101 -19.73 16.91 12.37
N ALA A 102 -19.77 18.05 13.08
CA ALA A 102 -18.61 18.63 13.75
C ALA A 102 -17.95 17.67 14.77
N SER A 103 -18.69 16.72 15.32
CA SER A 103 -18.16 15.65 16.19
C SER A 103 -17.21 14.71 15.45
N ARG A 104 -17.55 14.29 14.23
CA ARG A 104 -16.67 13.45 13.40
C ARG A 104 -15.41 14.19 12.99
N LEU A 105 -15.53 15.48 12.65
CA LEU A 105 -14.36 16.30 12.35
C LEU A 105 -13.40 16.40 13.54
N ARG A 106 -13.91 16.58 14.77
CA ARG A 106 -13.07 16.63 15.98
C ARG A 106 -12.42 15.29 16.30
N GLU A 107 -13.11 14.18 16.09
CA GLU A 107 -12.55 12.85 16.29
C GLU A 107 -11.42 12.57 15.30
N GLU A 108 -11.62 12.88 14.03
CA GLU A 108 -10.59 12.72 13.00
C GLU A 108 -9.41 13.65 13.24
N GLN A 109 -9.64 14.89 13.69
CA GLN A 109 -8.56 15.79 14.10
C GLN A 109 -7.72 15.19 15.23
N ARG A 110 -8.36 14.64 16.28
CA ARG A 110 -7.63 13.99 17.38
C ARG A 110 -6.82 12.77 16.91
N ARG A 111 -7.38 11.98 15.98
CA ARG A 111 -6.66 10.85 15.38
C ARG A 111 -5.46 11.33 14.57
N ALA A 112 -5.62 12.37 13.76
CA ALA A 112 -4.54 12.98 13.00
C ALA A 112 -3.42 13.49 13.93
N ASP A 113 -3.77 14.27 14.96
CA ASP A 113 -2.81 14.78 15.95
C ASP A 113 -2.05 13.64 16.64
N SER A 114 -2.74 12.54 16.98
CA SER A 114 -2.12 11.37 17.61
C SER A 114 -1.15 10.64 16.67
N ALA A 115 -1.49 10.55 15.38
CA ALA A 115 -0.63 9.96 14.36
C ALA A 115 0.59 10.83 14.09
N GLU A 116 0.42 12.15 14.00
CA GLU A 116 1.51 13.11 13.81
C GLU A 116 2.53 13.05 14.96
N ARG A 117 2.05 12.99 16.22
CA ARG A 117 2.92 12.79 17.39
C ARG A 117 3.71 11.50 17.30
N ARG A 118 3.08 10.41 16.86
CA ARG A 118 3.77 9.12 16.73
C ARG A 118 4.82 9.13 15.62
N VAL A 119 4.53 9.82 14.51
CA VAL A 119 5.51 10.02 13.43
C VAL A 119 6.70 10.85 13.92
N ALA A 120 6.46 11.96 14.61
CA ALA A 120 7.52 12.79 15.17
C ALA A 120 8.40 12.00 16.15
N GLU A 121 7.80 11.20 17.03
CA GLU A 121 8.51 10.32 17.97
C GLU A 121 9.37 9.28 17.24
N LEU A 122 8.82 8.63 16.20
CA LEU A 122 9.56 7.63 15.42
C LEU A 122 10.72 8.26 14.64
N LEU A 123 10.54 9.47 14.10
CA LEU A 123 11.60 10.20 13.43
C LEU A 123 12.72 10.61 14.40
N ALA A 124 12.37 11.08 15.60
CA ALA A 124 13.34 11.39 16.64
C ALA A 124 14.16 10.16 17.05
N ARG A 125 13.48 9.03 17.31
CA ARG A 125 14.16 7.76 17.62
C ARG A 125 15.05 7.29 16.47
N ASN A 126 14.60 7.46 15.22
CA ASN A 126 15.41 7.10 14.06
C ASN A 126 16.67 7.96 13.97
N ALA A 127 16.56 9.27 14.19
CA ALA A 127 17.70 10.17 14.23
C ALA A 127 18.70 9.79 15.35
N ASP A 128 18.20 9.46 16.55
CA ASP A 128 19.04 9.01 17.67
C ASP A 128 19.77 7.70 17.35
N LEU A 129 19.08 6.73 16.75
CA LEU A 129 19.67 5.46 16.34
C LEU A 129 20.74 5.65 15.25
N MET A 130 20.48 6.52 14.27
CA MET A 130 21.45 6.86 13.23
C MET A 130 22.70 7.50 13.83
N ALA A 131 22.55 8.43 14.78
CA ALA A 131 23.68 9.04 15.49
C ALA A 131 24.44 8.02 16.36
N GLN A 132 23.78 6.99 16.90
CA GLN A 132 24.47 5.90 17.60
C GLN A 132 25.27 5.03 16.63
N VAL A 133 24.69 4.65 15.49
CA VAL A 133 25.40 3.87 14.46
C VAL A 133 26.62 4.61 13.94
N GLU A 134 26.51 5.92 13.70
CA GLU A 134 27.64 6.74 13.26
C GLU A 134 28.75 6.80 14.31
N ARG A 135 28.41 6.95 15.59
CA ARG A 135 29.38 6.88 16.69
C ARG A 135 30.08 5.53 16.75
N LEU A 136 29.35 4.42 16.58
CA LEU A 136 29.93 3.07 16.58
C LEU A 136 30.87 2.85 15.39
N ARG A 137 30.50 3.32 14.20
CA ARG A 137 31.38 3.27 13.03
C ARG A 137 32.66 4.06 13.24
N ALA A 138 32.57 5.25 13.81
CA ALA A 138 33.74 6.06 14.14
C ALA A 138 34.66 5.34 15.15
N THR A 139 34.11 4.59 16.11
CA THR A 139 34.91 3.76 17.01
C THR A 139 35.55 2.57 16.30
N ASP A 140 34.83 1.90 15.40
CA ASP A 140 35.36 0.77 14.61
C ASP A 140 36.52 1.21 13.71
N ASP A 141 36.41 2.37 13.06
CA ASP A 141 37.48 2.95 12.23
C ASP A 141 38.75 3.26 13.05
N LEU A 142 38.59 3.71 14.31
CA LEU A 142 39.72 3.98 15.21
C LEU A 142 40.41 2.70 15.67
N ILE A 143 39.62 1.67 16.00
CA ILE A 143 40.14 0.34 16.32
C ILE A 143 40.91 -0.24 15.11
N ALA A 144 40.32 -0.15 13.92
CA ALA A 144 40.92 -0.64 12.68
C ALA A 144 42.23 0.09 12.32
N THR A 145 42.33 1.38 12.63
CA THR A 145 43.54 2.19 12.39
C THR A 145 44.55 2.17 13.55
N GLY A 146 44.28 1.41 14.63
CA GLY A 146 45.16 1.29 15.79
C GLY A 146 45.28 2.56 16.64
N ARG A 147 44.35 3.51 16.51
CA ARG A 147 44.35 4.79 17.24
C ARG A 147 43.43 4.70 18.46
N ARG A 148 43.84 5.27 19.59
CA ARG A 148 43.03 5.29 20.83
C ARG A 148 42.00 6.41 20.77
N TYR A 149 40.74 6.09 21.08
CA TYR A 149 39.65 7.07 21.24
C TYR A 149 39.78 7.81 22.58
N ALA A 150 39.79 9.14 22.56
CA ALA A 150 39.61 9.97 23.74
C ALA A 150 38.16 10.51 23.73
N PRO A 151 37.27 10.07 24.63
CA PRO A 151 35.91 10.61 24.68
C PRO A 151 35.94 12.11 25.01
N ALA A 152 35.06 12.88 24.37
CA ALA A 152 34.90 14.31 24.67
C ALA A 152 34.51 14.50 26.15
N PRO A 153 35.04 15.54 26.84
CA PRO A 153 34.96 15.69 28.31
C PRO A 153 33.55 15.86 28.89
N ASN A 154 32.50 15.85 28.07
CA ASN A 154 31.14 16.18 28.48
C ASN A 154 30.15 15.00 28.31
N SER A 155 30.64 13.77 28.10
CA SER A 155 29.75 12.61 28.00
C SER A 155 29.35 12.14 29.41
N PRO A 156 28.06 12.15 29.79
CA PRO A 156 27.64 11.54 31.05
C PRO A 156 27.96 10.05 30.99
N SER A 157 28.81 9.61 31.92
CA SER A 157 29.17 8.21 32.10
C SER A 157 27.91 7.34 32.19
N LEU A 158 27.75 6.40 31.26
CA LEU A 158 26.73 5.33 31.33
C LEU A 158 27.03 4.30 32.42
N PHE A 159 28.18 4.41 33.09
CA PHE A 159 28.56 3.60 34.24
C PHE A 159 28.48 4.46 35.50
N ASN A 160 27.27 4.76 35.93
CA ASN A 160 27.03 5.10 37.34
C ASN A 160 26.37 3.86 37.98
N LEU A 161 27.19 2.82 38.15
CA LEU A 161 26.84 1.69 39.00
C LEU A 161 26.87 2.23 40.42
N GLY A 162 25.68 2.38 41.01
CA GLY A 162 25.53 2.84 42.38
C GLY A 162 26.36 1.97 43.32
N GLU A 163 27.41 2.54 43.88
CA GLU A 163 27.97 2.09 45.13
C GLU A 163 26.94 2.41 46.21
N SER A 164 26.13 1.39 46.49
CA SER A 164 25.38 1.25 47.73
C SER A 164 26.39 0.96 48.84
N GLU A 165 26.85 1.98 49.55
CA GLU A 165 27.42 1.80 50.89
C GLU A 165 26.31 1.95 51.95
N GLY A 166 26.42 1.09 52.97
CA GLY A 166 25.40 0.82 53.99
C GLY A 166 25.47 1.70 55.23
#